data_AF-A0A517P587-F1
#
_entry.id   AF-A0A517P587-F1
#
_cell.length_a   1.000
_cell.length_b   1.000
_cell.length_c   1.000
_cell.angle_alpha   90.00
_cell.angle_beta   90.00
_cell.angle_gamma   90.00
#
_symmetry.space_group_name_H-M   'P 1'
#
loop_
_entity.id
_entity.type
_entity.pdbx_description
1 polymer ?
#
loop_
_entity_poly.entity_id
_entity_poly.type
_entity_poly.pdbx_seq_one_letter_code
_entity_poly.pdbx_strand_id
1 'polypeptide(L)'
;MIDPALPPVPAASGPARDPAAAPAATSAARPGAPKPAARPAVGWREWVALPELPADPRQAADPLSSPLLKAKVDTGARTSSVHAFDVEIFERDGVDLVRFTLHPRQKSSKRSVLCEAELLGVREVKSSNGVIQERPVILTHAVVCGKRFPLELTLANRDAMGFRMLLGREALRGRFVVDPAQSYLGGRRPR
;
A
#
# COMPACT_ATOMS: atom_id res chain seq x y z
N MET A 1 71.55 -41.82 -40.00
CA MET A 1 71.40 -42.89 -41.00
C MET A 1 69.91 -43.08 -41.22
N ILE A 2 69.41 -42.71 -42.41
CA ILE A 2 68.25 -43.25 -43.16
C ILE A 2 66.87 -43.28 -42.46
N ASP A 3 65.96 -42.44 -42.97
CA ASP A 3 64.49 -42.63 -42.99
C ASP A 3 64.15 -43.62 -44.14
N PRO A 4 63.10 -44.48 -44.08
CA PRO A 4 61.82 -44.03 -44.67
C PRO A 4 60.53 -44.65 -44.06
N ALA A 5 59.53 -43.78 -43.88
CA ALA A 5 58.12 -43.85 -44.33
C ALA A 5 57.37 -45.20 -44.47
N LEU A 6 56.14 -45.24 -43.92
CA LEU A 6 54.99 -46.03 -44.41
C LEU A 6 53.65 -45.28 -44.13
N PRO A 7 52.56 -45.59 -44.88
CA PRO A 7 51.65 -44.63 -45.54
C PRO A 7 50.33 -44.30 -44.79
N PRO A 8 49.53 -43.33 -45.29
CA PRO A 8 48.26 -42.94 -44.71
C PRO A 8 47.10 -43.90 -45.06
N VAL A 9 46.15 -44.04 -44.12
CA VAL A 9 44.89 -44.79 -44.28
C VAL A 9 43.74 -43.79 -44.51
N PRO A 10 42.84 -44.01 -45.49
CA PRO A 10 41.84 -43.02 -45.90
C PRO A 10 40.66 -42.89 -44.93
N ALA A 11 40.13 -41.67 -44.84
CA ALA A 11 38.89 -41.33 -44.16
C ALA A 11 37.67 -41.80 -44.98
N ALA A 12 36.89 -42.72 -44.41
CA ALA A 12 35.57 -43.08 -44.93
C ALA A 12 34.49 -42.20 -44.27
N SER A 13 33.83 -41.39 -45.08
CA SER A 13 32.65 -40.61 -44.75
C SER A 13 31.42 -41.52 -44.65
N GLY A 14 30.90 -41.69 -43.44
CA GLY A 14 29.59 -42.30 -43.20
C GLY A 14 28.47 -41.25 -43.30
N PRO A 15 27.31 -41.56 -43.90
CA PRO A 15 26.19 -40.64 -43.97
C PRO A 15 25.58 -40.39 -42.58
N ALA A 16 25.40 -39.11 -42.25
CA ALA A 16 24.68 -38.67 -41.05
C ALA A 16 23.22 -39.14 -41.12
N ARG A 17 22.79 -39.81 -40.04
CA ARG A 17 21.42 -40.26 -39.83
C ARG A 17 20.49 -39.07 -39.57
N ASP A 18 19.34 -39.07 -40.23
CA ASP A 18 18.16 -38.28 -39.84
C ASP A 18 17.77 -38.60 -38.39
N PRO A 19 17.61 -37.60 -37.50
CA PRO A 19 16.81 -37.76 -36.30
C PRO A 19 15.37 -37.34 -36.60
N ALA A 20 14.51 -38.36 -36.67
CA ALA A 20 13.07 -38.23 -36.68
C ALA A 20 12.55 -37.34 -35.52
N ALA A 21 11.46 -36.64 -35.83
CA ALA A 21 10.74 -35.69 -34.98
C ALA A 21 10.43 -36.21 -33.57
N ALA A 22 10.78 -35.40 -32.57
CA ALA A 22 10.23 -35.51 -31.23
C ALA A 22 8.79 -34.93 -31.22
N PRO A 23 7.81 -35.59 -30.59
CA PRO A 23 6.45 -35.06 -30.51
C PRO A 23 6.43 -33.82 -29.61
N ALA A 24 5.86 -32.73 -30.12
CA ALA A 24 5.59 -31.53 -29.36
C ALA A 24 4.65 -31.87 -28.18
N ALA A 25 5.16 -31.73 -26.96
CA ALA A 25 4.35 -31.80 -25.76
C ALA A 25 3.35 -30.63 -25.78
N THR A 26 2.08 -30.95 -26.03
CA THR A 26 0.97 -30.02 -25.80
C THR A 26 0.92 -29.70 -24.31
N SER A 27 1.27 -28.47 -23.97
CA SER A 27 1.04 -27.92 -22.63
C SER A 27 -0.46 -27.73 -22.43
N ALA A 28 -1.08 -28.67 -21.71
CA ALA A 28 -2.44 -28.50 -21.24
C ALA A 28 -2.51 -27.24 -20.36
N ALA A 29 -3.30 -26.25 -20.79
CA ALA A 29 -3.52 -25.02 -20.05
C ALA A 29 -4.01 -25.37 -18.62
N ARG A 30 -3.28 -24.88 -17.60
CA ARG A 30 -3.77 -24.93 -16.22
C ARG A 30 -5.14 -24.25 -16.18
N PRO A 31 -6.14 -24.80 -15.48
CA PRO A 31 -7.45 -24.16 -15.36
C PRO A 31 -7.26 -22.73 -14.87
N GLY A 32 -7.76 -21.78 -15.67
CA GLY A 32 -7.53 -20.35 -15.46
C GLY A 32 -7.98 -19.94 -14.07
N ALA A 33 -7.09 -19.27 -13.34
CA ALA A 33 -7.44 -18.66 -12.06
C ALA A 33 -8.75 -17.85 -12.24
N PRO A 34 -9.67 -17.88 -11.25
CA PRO A 34 -10.93 -17.18 -11.35
C PRO A 34 -10.67 -15.73 -11.75
N LYS A 35 -11.35 -15.27 -12.82
CA LYS A 35 -11.26 -13.89 -13.29
C LYS A 35 -11.52 -12.99 -12.08
N PRO A 36 -10.57 -12.15 -11.64
CA PRO A 36 -10.77 -11.35 -10.45
C PRO A 36 -12.01 -10.50 -10.68
N ALA A 37 -12.94 -10.54 -9.72
CA ALA A 37 -14.13 -9.70 -9.74
C ALA A 37 -13.70 -8.25 -10.02
N ALA A 38 -14.48 -7.53 -10.83
CA ALA A 38 -14.14 -6.18 -11.25
C ALA A 38 -13.96 -5.28 -10.01
N ARG A 39 -12.72 -4.87 -9.75
CA ARG A 39 -12.37 -3.97 -8.65
C ARG A 39 -12.72 -2.54 -9.06
N PRO A 40 -13.37 -1.74 -8.21
CA PRO A 40 -13.62 -0.34 -8.51
C PRO A 40 -12.31 0.44 -8.65
N ALA A 41 -12.35 1.48 -9.48
CA ALA A 41 -11.23 2.40 -9.65
C ALA A 41 -11.19 3.45 -8.53
N VAL A 42 -9.99 3.88 -8.18
CA VAL A 42 -9.70 5.08 -7.36
C VAL A 42 -8.76 5.99 -8.14
N GLY A 43 -8.90 7.29 -7.99
CA GLY A 43 -7.98 8.27 -8.55
C GLY A 43 -6.65 8.32 -7.77
N TRP A 44 -5.69 9.12 -8.24
CA TRP A 44 -4.47 9.40 -7.47
C TRP A 44 -4.71 10.24 -6.20
N ARG A 45 -5.90 10.83 -6.08
CA ARG A 45 -6.40 11.54 -4.90
C ARG A 45 -7.79 11.06 -4.56
N GLU A 46 -8.03 10.79 -3.30
CA GLU A 46 -9.35 10.42 -2.81
C GLU A 46 -9.67 11.08 -1.47
N TRP A 47 -10.96 11.12 -1.15
CA TRP A 47 -11.43 11.40 0.20
C TRP A 47 -11.47 10.10 1.01
N VAL A 48 -10.93 10.16 2.22
CA VAL A 48 -10.91 9.04 3.16
C VAL A 48 -11.56 9.48 4.46
N ALA A 49 -12.65 8.82 4.84
CA ALA A 49 -13.25 9.00 6.16
C ALA A 49 -12.67 7.99 7.15
N LEU A 50 -12.43 8.43 8.38
CA LEU A 50 -12.00 7.59 9.50
C LEU A 50 -13.12 7.56 10.55
N PRO A 51 -14.20 6.76 10.34
CA PRO A 51 -15.41 6.79 11.16
C PRO A 51 -15.21 6.48 12.65
N GLU A 52 -14.13 5.78 13.00
CA GLU A 52 -13.83 5.40 14.38
C GLU A 52 -12.98 6.45 15.12
N LEU A 53 -12.64 7.54 14.44
CA LEU A 53 -11.95 8.66 15.04
C LEU A 53 -12.90 9.88 15.12
N PRO A 54 -12.87 10.65 16.22
CA PRO A 54 -12.21 10.30 17.49
C PRO A 54 -12.99 9.21 18.23
N ALA A 55 -12.29 8.35 18.98
CA ALA A 55 -12.93 7.28 19.75
C ALA A 55 -13.82 7.80 20.89
N ASP A 56 -13.48 8.94 21.50
CA ASP A 56 -14.35 9.65 22.45
C ASP A 56 -15.09 10.81 21.76
N PRO A 57 -16.41 10.69 21.55
CA PRO A 57 -17.21 11.74 20.92
C PRO A 57 -17.18 13.08 21.69
N ARG A 58 -16.89 13.06 23.00
CA ARG A 58 -16.80 14.27 23.83
C ARG A 58 -15.55 15.10 23.53
N GLN A 59 -14.55 14.50 22.89
CA GLN A 59 -13.28 15.15 22.52
C GLN A 59 -13.29 15.66 21.07
N ALA A 60 -14.35 15.35 20.31
CA ALA A 60 -14.55 15.94 18.99
C ALA A 60 -15.04 17.38 19.15
N ALA A 61 -14.42 18.32 18.44
CA ALA A 61 -14.98 19.68 18.29
C ALA A 61 -16.38 19.68 17.65
N ASP A 62 -16.74 18.59 16.98
CA ASP A 62 -18.08 18.28 16.50
C ASP A 62 -18.31 16.76 16.68
N PRO A 63 -19.10 16.33 17.68
CA PRO A 63 -19.36 14.92 18.01
C PRO A 63 -19.96 14.09 16.87
N LEU A 64 -20.51 14.73 15.84
CA LEU A 64 -21.11 14.08 14.68
C LEU A 64 -20.18 14.02 13.46
N SER A 65 -18.96 14.57 13.55
CA SER A 65 -18.04 14.66 12.40
C SER A 65 -16.80 13.78 12.57
N SER A 66 -16.80 12.61 11.95
CA SER A 66 -15.57 11.85 11.72
C SER A 66 -14.59 12.60 10.81
N PRO A 67 -13.26 12.47 10.99
CA PRO A 67 -12.27 13.05 10.11
C PRO A 67 -12.45 12.61 8.66
N LEU A 68 -12.58 13.59 7.77
CA LEU A 68 -12.56 13.39 6.32
C LEU A 68 -11.30 14.02 5.74
N LEU A 69 -10.34 13.16 5.41
CA LEU A 69 -9.00 13.54 4.97
C LEU A 69 -8.89 13.44 3.46
N LYS A 70 -8.15 14.37 2.86
CA LYS A 70 -7.70 14.23 1.49
C LYS A 70 -6.44 13.38 1.49
N ALA A 71 -6.50 12.21 0.85
CA ALA A 71 -5.38 11.30 0.75
C ALA A 71 -4.77 11.33 -0.66
N LYS A 72 -3.45 11.16 -0.72
CA LYS A 72 -2.78 10.73 -1.95
C LYS A 72 -2.80 9.21 -1.98
N VAL A 73 -3.26 8.62 -3.09
CA VAL A 73 -3.13 7.18 -3.33
C VAL A 73 -1.68 6.92 -3.73
N ASP A 74 -0.94 6.20 -2.89
CA ASP A 74 0.51 6.06 -3.00
C ASP A 74 0.89 4.58 -3.09
N THR A 75 1.01 4.09 -4.32
CA THR A 75 1.46 2.73 -4.61
C THR A 75 2.95 2.53 -4.32
N GLY A 76 3.71 3.57 -3.95
CA GLY A 76 5.08 3.45 -3.45
C GLY A 76 5.13 3.11 -1.96
N ALA A 77 4.15 3.58 -1.18
CA ALA A 77 4.06 3.30 0.24
C ALA A 77 3.51 1.89 0.51
N ARG A 78 4.13 1.16 1.45
CA ARG A 78 3.61 -0.14 1.91
C ARG A 78 2.33 0.05 2.74
N THR A 79 2.48 0.71 3.88
CA THR A 79 1.42 0.98 4.84
C THR A 79 0.90 2.40 4.68
N SER A 80 -0.37 2.64 5.00
CA SER A 80 -0.94 3.98 4.99
C SER A 80 -0.35 4.84 6.12
N SER A 81 -0.38 6.16 5.95
CA SER A 81 0.09 7.09 6.97
C SER A 81 -0.83 8.29 7.07
N VAL A 82 -0.98 8.83 8.27
CA VAL A 82 -1.66 10.09 8.53
C VAL A 82 -0.72 11.04 9.23
N HIS A 83 -0.84 12.30 8.90
CA HIS A 83 -0.15 13.36 9.60
C HIS A 83 -0.81 13.58 10.95
N ALA A 84 -0.07 13.29 12.01
CA ALA A 84 -0.50 13.42 13.40
C ALA A 84 0.42 14.40 14.12
N PHE A 85 -0.17 15.15 15.05
CA PHE A 85 0.47 16.10 15.95
C PHE A 85 0.32 15.62 17.39
N ASP A 86 1.19 16.08 18.28
CA ASP A 86 1.12 15.83 19.72
C ASP A 86 0.89 14.34 20.03
N VAL A 87 1.69 13.49 19.38
CA VAL A 87 1.57 12.03 19.50
C VAL A 87 2.15 11.60 20.83
N GLU A 88 1.31 11.05 21.69
CA GLU A 88 1.64 10.61 23.05
C GLU A 88 1.17 9.16 23.22
N ILE A 89 2.09 8.26 23.55
CA ILE A 89 1.75 6.89 23.95
C ILE A 89 1.57 6.86 25.46
N PHE A 90 0.50 6.23 25.94
CA PHE A 90 0.22 6.10 27.37
C PHE A 90 -0.54 4.79 27.64
N GLU A 91 -0.52 4.34 28.89
CA GLU A 91 -1.27 3.16 29.32
C GLU A 91 -2.54 3.59 30.07
N ARG A 92 -3.66 2.90 29.82
CA ARG A 92 -4.89 3.02 30.62
C ARG A 92 -5.47 1.62 30.83
N ASP A 93 -5.71 1.26 32.09
CA ASP A 93 -6.29 -0.04 32.47
C ASP A 93 -5.54 -1.25 31.88
N GLY A 94 -4.20 -1.17 31.79
CA GLY A 94 -3.34 -2.22 31.22
C GLY A 94 -3.34 -2.31 29.70
N VAL A 95 -3.91 -1.33 28.99
CA VAL A 95 -3.93 -1.26 27.52
C VAL A 95 -3.08 -0.08 27.04
N ASP A 96 -2.14 -0.36 26.13
CA ASP A 96 -1.38 0.69 25.45
C ASP A 96 -2.27 1.45 24.47
N LEU A 97 -2.33 2.76 24.66
CA LEU A 97 -3.09 3.70 23.86
C LEU A 97 -2.14 4.73 23.25
N VAL A 98 -2.60 5.36 22.17
CA VAL A 98 -1.95 6.53 21.60
C VAL A 98 -2.96 7.66 21.44
N ARG A 99 -2.63 8.81 22.01
CA ARG A 99 -3.32 10.08 21.83
C ARG A 99 -2.61 10.89 20.75
N PHE A 100 -3.38 11.52 19.87
CA PHE A 100 -2.82 12.35 18.80
C PHE A 100 -3.86 13.33 18.26
N THR A 101 -3.38 14.42 17.68
CA THR A 101 -4.22 15.43 17.04
C THR A 101 -4.16 15.31 15.52
N LEU A 102 -5.33 15.25 14.88
CA LEU A 102 -5.48 15.34 13.43
C LEU A 102 -5.96 16.73 13.03
N HIS A 103 -5.46 17.23 11.90
CA HIS A 103 -6.03 18.39 11.25
C HIS A 103 -6.64 17.98 9.89
N PRO A 104 -7.97 17.78 9.78
CA PRO A 104 -8.58 17.26 8.56
C PRO A 104 -8.45 18.17 7.33
N ARG A 105 -8.31 19.49 7.53
CA ARG A 105 -8.28 20.49 6.45
C ARG A 105 -6.85 20.79 5.98
N GLN A 106 -6.41 20.20 4.87
CA GLN A 106 -5.03 20.27 4.31
C GLN A 106 -4.24 21.59 4.51
N LYS A 107 -4.86 22.77 4.42
CA LYS A 107 -4.22 24.10 4.53
C LYS A 107 -4.68 24.91 5.75
N SER A 108 -5.17 24.24 6.80
CA SER A 108 -5.67 24.90 8.01
C SER A 108 -5.41 24.04 9.23
N SER A 109 -4.93 24.68 10.30
CA SER A 109 -4.85 24.14 11.66
C SER A 109 -6.06 24.52 12.51
N LYS A 110 -6.96 25.39 12.01
CA LYS A 110 -8.12 25.89 12.76
C LYS A 110 -9.08 24.80 13.23
N ARG A 111 -9.14 23.67 12.51
CA ARG A 111 -9.91 22.49 12.90
C ARG A 111 -8.93 21.39 13.27
N SER A 112 -8.86 21.09 14.55
CA SER A 112 -8.20 19.91 15.12
C SER A 112 -9.27 18.88 15.54
N VAL A 113 -8.85 17.62 15.57
CA VAL A 113 -9.61 16.50 16.14
C VAL A 113 -8.65 15.73 17.03
N LEU A 114 -8.89 15.77 18.34
CA LEU A 114 -8.13 14.98 19.30
C LEU A 114 -8.62 13.54 19.23
N CYS A 115 -7.72 12.61 18.98
CA CYS A 115 -8.00 11.20 18.78
C CYS A 115 -7.27 10.38 19.84
N GLU A 116 -7.93 9.33 20.32
CA GLU A 116 -7.31 8.23 21.06
C GLU A 116 -7.62 6.93 20.32
N ALA A 117 -6.68 5.99 20.31
CA ALA A 117 -6.85 4.65 19.77
C ALA A 117 -5.89 3.68 20.45
N GLU A 118 -6.23 2.39 20.45
CA GLU A 118 -5.30 1.34 20.88
C GLU A 118 -4.05 1.33 20.01
N LEU A 119 -2.90 1.19 20.66
CA LEU A 119 -1.61 1.07 20.00
C LEU A 119 -1.45 -0.38 19.49
N LEU A 120 -1.43 -0.56 18.17
CA LEU A 120 -1.12 -1.86 17.56
C LEU A 120 0.37 -2.20 17.67
N GLY A 121 1.22 -1.17 17.75
CA GLY A 121 2.67 -1.30 17.91
C GLY A 121 3.40 -0.11 17.31
N VAL A 122 4.72 -0.25 17.18
CA VAL A 122 5.60 0.75 16.56
C VAL A 122 6.28 0.13 15.36
N ARG A 123 6.34 0.85 14.24
CA ARG A 123 6.97 0.38 13.00
C ARG A 123 8.07 1.34 12.57
N GLU A 124 9.22 0.77 12.25
CA GLU A 124 10.30 1.49 11.60
C GLU A 124 9.92 1.78 10.13
N VAL A 125 9.93 3.06 9.76
CA VAL A 125 9.61 3.51 8.40
C VAL A 125 10.76 4.33 7.83
N LYS A 126 11.34 3.82 6.75
CA LYS A 126 12.33 4.54 5.94
C LYS A 126 11.65 5.44 4.91
N SER A 127 11.86 6.75 4.99
CA SER A 127 11.39 7.68 3.97
C SER A 127 12.29 7.69 2.73
N SER A 128 11.80 8.27 1.65
CA SER A 128 12.53 8.36 0.36
C SER A 128 13.84 9.15 0.44
N ASN A 129 14.01 10.00 1.47
CA ASN A 129 15.27 10.70 1.77
C ASN A 129 16.26 9.86 2.60
N GLY A 130 15.95 8.58 2.85
CA GLY A 130 16.82 7.66 3.59
C GLY A 130 16.70 7.72 5.11
N VAL A 131 15.98 8.70 5.67
CA VAL A 131 15.78 8.84 7.12
C VAL A 131 14.86 7.73 7.62
N ILE A 132 15.25 7.12 8.73
CA ILE A 132 14.47 6.11 9.43
C ILE A 132 13.76 6.77 10.61
N GLN A 133 12.48 6.46 10.78
CA GLN A 133 11.67 6.94 11.90
C GLN A 133 10.81 5.82 12.46
N GLU A 134 10.74 5.74 13.78
CA GLU A 134 9.75 4.92 14.47
C GLU A 134 8.40 5.63 14.46
N ARG A 135 7.34 4.90 14.12
CA ARG A 135 5.99 5.45 14.02
C ARG A 135 4.98 4.56 14.73
N PRO A 136 4.17 5.10 15.66
CA PRO A 136 3.04 4.38 16.21
C PRO A 136 2.09 3.92 15.12
N VAL A 137 1.52 2.73 15.30
CA VAL A 137 0.56 2.12 14.39
C VAL A 137 -0.74 1.93 15.13
N ILE A 138 -1.84 2.33 14.50
CA ILE A 138 -3.19 2.06 14.99
C ILE A 138 -3.93 1.21 13.97
N LEU A 139 -4.93 0.47 14.42
CA LEU A 139 -5.92 -0.19 13.56
C LEU A 139 -7.22 0.61 13.61
N THR A 140 -7.76 0.99 12.45
CA THR A 140 -9.03 1.70 12.35
C THR A 140 -9.75 1.34 11.06
N HIS A 141 -11.05 1.55 10.97
CA HIS A 141 -11.76 1.47 9.69
C HIS A 141 -11.57 2.76 8.88
N ALA A 142 -11.35 2.57 7.58
CA ALA A 142 -11.39 3.63 6.58
C ALA A 142 -12.61 3.44 5.66
N VAL A 143 -13.22 4.55 5.23
CA VAL A 143 -14.20 4.57 4.14
C VAL A 143 -13.60 5.29 2.94
N VAL A 144 -13.45 4.58 1.83
CA VAL A 144 -12.92 5.10 0.56
C VAL A 144 -13.85 4.67 -0.56
N CYS A 145 -14.33 5.62 -1.38
CA CYS A 145 -15.27 5.36 -2.47
C CYS A 145 -16.49 4.51 -2.02
N GLY A 146 -17.05 4.82 -0.86
CA GLY A 146 -18.19 4.09 -0.26
C GLY A 146 -17.86 2.71 0.33
N LYS A 147 -16.62 2.24 0.25
CA LYS A 147 -16.20 0.95 0.83
C LYS A 147 -15.55 1.15 2.19
N ARG A 148 -16.11 0.51 3.22
CA ARG A 148 -15.54 0.43 4.57
C ARG A 148 -14.62 -0.80 4.69
N PHE A 149 -13.41 -0.63 5.24
CA PHE A 149 -12.47 -1.74 5.48
C PHE A 149 -11.47 -1.39 6.60
N PRO A 150 -10.90 -2.39 7.30
CA PRO A 150 -9.85 -2.16 8.30
C PRO A 150 -8.56 -1.69 7.63
N LEU A 151 -7.86 -0.79 8.30
CA LEU A 151 -6.66 -0.11 7.84
C LEU A 151 -5.66 0.03 8.98
N GLU A 152 -4.45 -0.50 8.79
CA GLU A 152 -3.28 -0.11 9.58
C GLU A 152 -2.85 1.30 9.17
N LEU A 153 -2.75 2.19 10.16
CA LEU A 153 -2.42 3.59 9.94
C LEU A 153 -1.23 3.97 10.81
N THR A 154 -0.14 4.37 10.17
CA THR A 154 1.02 4.93 10.86
C THR A 154 0.79 6.41 11.19
N LEU A 155 1.10 6.81 12.42
CA LEU A 155 1.08 8.20 12.86
C LEU A 155 2.43 8.84 12.52
N ALA A 156 2.44 9.82 11.62
CA ALA A 156 3.67 10.44 11.12
C ALA A 156 3.65 11.95 11.30
N ASN A 157 4.81 12.56 11.58
CA ASN A 157 4.98 13.98 11.32
C ASN A 157 5.27 14.19 9.82
N ARG A 158 4.36 14.87 9.09
CA ARG A 158 4.45 15.16 7.66
C ARG A 158 4.33 16.67 7.37
N ASP A 159 4.74 17.53 8.30
CA ASP A 159 4.56 18.99 8.24
C ASP A 159 4.98 19.63 6.91
N ALA A 160 6.07 19.15 6.31
CA ALA A 160 6.61 19.69 5.06
C ALA A 160 5.93 19.15 3.77
N MET A 161 4.85 18.36 3.87
CA MET A 161 4.32 17.57 2.75
C MET A 161 2.90 17.97 2.30
N GLY A 162 2.64 17.93 0.99
CA GLY A 162 1.40 18.41 0.37
C GLY A 162 0.12 17.59 0.64
N PHE A 163 0.21 16.42 1.27
CA PHE A 163 -0.94 15.58 1.67
C PHE A 163 -0.79 15.11 3.12
N ARG A 164 -1.86 15.31 3.91
CA ARG A 164 -1.94 14.87 5.31
C ARG A 164 -2.25 13.38 5.47
N MET A 165 -2.55 12.68 4.39
CA MET A 165 -2.74 11.23 4.40
C MET A 165 -2.18 10.59 3.13
N LEU A 166 -1.55 9.43 3.29
CA LEU A 166 -1.19 8.52 2.20
C LEU A 166 -2.00 7.24 2.35
N LEU A 167 -2.61 6.78 1.25
CA LEU A 167 -3.25 5.47 1.16
C LEU A 167 -2.26 4.50 0.51
N GLY A 168 -1.67 3.63 1.32
CA GLY A 168 -0.61 2.71 0.91
C GLY A 168 -1.12 1.45 0.20
N ARG A 169 -0.19 0.66 -0.34
CA ARG A 169 -0.50 -0.53 -1.15
C ARG A 169 -1.28 -1.61 -0.38
N GLU A 170 -1.08 -1.76 0.92
CA GLU A 170 -1.79 -2.75 1.75
C GLU A 170 -3.29 -2.43 1.86
N ALA A 171 -3.64 -1.15 1.89
CA ALA A 171 -5.04 -0.71 1.83
C ALA A 171 -5.66 -0.97 0.44
N LEU A 172 -4.88 -0.76 -0.63
CA LEU A 172 -5.35 -0.86 -2.01
C LEU A 172 -5.46 -2.30 -2.53
N ARG A 173 -4.55 -3.18 -2.10
CA ARG A 173 -4.40 -4.54 -2.63
C ARG A 173 -5.70 -5.32 -2.49
N GLY A 174 -6.14 -5.93 -3.60
CA GLY A 174 -7.37 -6.72 -3.65
C GLY A 174 -8.67 -5.89 -3.58
N ARG A 175 -8.60 -4.59 -3.26
CA ARG A 175 -9.80 -3.74 -3.06
C ARG A 175 -10.06 -2.79 -4.23
N PHE A 176 -9.01 -2.23 -4.81
CA PHE A 176 -9.11 -1.18 -5.83
C PHE A 176 -8.15 -1.39 -7.02
N VAL A 177 -8.41 -0.65 -8.10
CA VAL A 177 -7.47 -0.36 -9.20
C VAL A 177 -7.18 1.13 -9.17
N VAL A 178 -5.93 1.54 -9.35
CA VAL A 178 -5.56 2.97 -9.35
C VAL A 178 -5.57 3.50 -10.77
N ASP A 179 -6.39 4.53 -11.02
CA ASP A 179 -6.37 5.34 -12.22
C ASP A 179 -5.60 6.65 -11.91
N PRO A 180 -4.34 6.78 -12.36
CA PRO A 180 -3.54 7.95 -12.05
C PRO A 180 -3.99 9.22 -12.81
N ALA A 181 -4.83 9.10 -13.85
CA ALA A 181 -5.35 10.25 -14.60
C ALA A 181 -6.53 10.93 -13.90
N GLN A 182 -7.16 10.23 -12.94
CA GLN A 182 -8.38 10.68 -12.28
C GLN A 182 -8.16 11.10 -10.83
N SER A 183 -9.13 11.85 -10.28
CA SER A 183 -9.17 12.21 -8.85
C SER A 183 -10.60 12.23 -8.36
N TYR A 184 -10.81 11.81 -7.11
CA TYR A 184 -12.11 11.84 -6.43
C TYR A 184 -13.18 11.01 -7.14
N LEU A 185 -12.81 9.81 -7.62
CA LEU A 185 -13.74 8.88 -8.26
C LEU A 185 -14.81 8.39 -7.27
N GLY A 186 -14.50 8.44 -5.96
CA GLY A 186 -15.47 8.17 -4.88
C GLY A 186 -16.48 9.29 -4.62
N GLY A 187 -16.43 10.38 -5.38
CA GLY A 187 -17.27 11.56 -5.20
C GLY A 187 -16.57 12.71 -4.50
N ARG A 188 -17.27 13.85 -4.42
CA ARG A 188 -16.78 15.06 -3.76
C ARG A 188 -17.11 15.02 -2.26
N ARG A 189 -16.35 15.79 -1.47
CA ARG A 189 -16.60 16.01 -0.04
C ARG A 189 -18.10 16.30 0.18
N PRO A 190 -18.82 15.57 1.05
CA PRO A 190 -20.14 15.98 1.49
C PRO A 190 -20.07 17.43 1.98
N ARG A 191 -20.99 18.27 1.52
CA ARG A 191 -21.01 19.70 1.86
C ARG A 191 -21.33 19.90 3.33
#